data_AF-A0A949DW54-F1
#
_entry.id   AF-A0A949DW54-F1
#
_cell.length_a   1.000
_cell.length_b   1.000
_cell.length_c   1.000
_cell.angle_alpha   90.00
_cell.angle_beta   90.00
_cell.angle_gamma   90.00
#
_symmetry.space_group_name_H-M   'P 1'
#
loop_
_entity.id
_entity.type
_entity.pdbx_description
1 polymer ?
#
loop_
_entity_poly.entity_id
_entity_poly.type
_entity_poly.pdbx_seq_one_letter_code
_entity_poly.pdbx_strand_id
1 'polypeptide(L)'
;MGDRLRFFLNRLNERLWVRPLLMCLLSTAAVFLAKTVGNLGLGLLVPEITQDSIEALLTIISGSMLVIATFAVASMVAAYASASNTATPRSFSLVIADDVSQNALSTFVGAFIFSIVALVALKNGYYDKAGRFVLFALTLIILAIVIVTFVSWVDRIARLGRLGGTIDKVEAAVTAALQRRRRAPTLLGVPVGQRQNGGKAVYGGTIGYVQHINVSSLQAYAERSQLRITLSALPGTFSAPGRALAFVTADSGVFSDIDTSQIAKAFLIGDDRQFDEDPRFGLIVLSQIASRALSPAVNDPGTAIDIIGTFVRLFALWIEPVEEGDLRISEYDRVEVPEISAQDMFDDAFTAIARDGAGFIEVSGRLQKALEALASIGDAEMRNAAMHHGRLALARAENAMALPEDLERVRKLAKFAASG
;
A
#
# COMPACT_ATOMS: atom_id res chain seq x y z
N MET A 1 -5.55 19.46 -12.67
CA MET A 1 -6.82 19.30 -11.91
C MET A 1 -7.17 17.83 -11.67
N GLY A 2 -6.96 16.94 -12.67
CA GLY A 2 -7.30 15.51 -12.57
C GLY A 2 -6.55 14.72 -11.48
N ASP A 3 -5.26 14.95 -11.29
CA ASP A 3 -4.47 14.14 -10.34
C ASP A 3 -4.79 14.42 -8.87
N ARG A 4 -5.06 15.68 -8.51
CA ARG A 4 -5.54 16.04 -7.16
C ARG A 4 -6.93 15.47 -6.86
N LEU A 5 -7.81 15.44 -7.87
CA LEU A 5 -9.16 14.90 -7.71
C LEU A 5 -9.14 13.37 -7.62
N ARG A 6 -8.31 12.69 -8.42
CA ARG A 6 -8.07 11.24 -8.33
C ARG A 6 -7.49 10.85 -6.98
N PHE A 7 -6.49 11.60 -6.50
CA PHE A 7 -5.92 11.40 -5.17
C PHE A 7 -6.97 11.59 -4.06
N PHE A 8 -7.81 12.62 -4.17
CA PHE A 8 -8.88 12.87 -3.19
C PHE A 8 -10.00 11.82 -3.23
N LEU A 9 -10.40 11.35 -4.42
CA LEU A 9 -11.40 10.30 -4.60
C LEU A 9 -10.90 8.93 -4.11
N ASN A 10 -9.62 8.61 -4.33
CA ASN A 10 -9.00 7.42 -3.75
C ASN A 10 -9.07 7.45 -2.21
N ARG A 11 -8.75 8.61 -1.61
CA ARG A 11 -8.86 8.83 -0.16
C ARG A 11 -10.28 8.70 0.40
N LEU A 12 -11.30 8.99 -0.41
CA LEU A 12 -12.70 8.80 -0.03
C LEU A 12 -13.11 7.33 -0.09
N ASN A 13 -12.66 6.60 -1.10
CA ASN A 13 -12.88 5.15 -1.21
C ASN A 13 -12.16 4.34 -0.11
N GLU A 14 -11.09 4.88 0.46
CA GLU A 14 -10.39 4.29 1.62
C GLU A 14 -11.19 4.40 2.93
N ARG A 15 -12.27 5.20 2.98
CA ARG A 15 -13.07 5.37 4.20
C ARG A 15 -14.09 4.25 4.39
N LEU A 16 -14.02 3.61 5.55
CA LEU A 16 -14.86 2.48 5.99
C LEU A 16 -16.38 2.67 5.84
N TRP A 17 -16.89 3.90 5.82
CA TRP A 17 -18.33 4.20 5.82
C TRP A 17 -18.93 4.42 4.43
N VAL A 18 -18.11 4.66 3.39
CA VAL A 18 -18.61 5.06 2.07
C VAL A 18 -19.29 3.89 1.34
N ARG A 19 -18.67 2.71 1.35
CA ARG A 19 -19.23 1.51 0.71
C ARG A 19 -20.52 0.99 1.39
N PRO A 20 -20.61 0.90 2.73
CA PRO A 20 -21.87 0.57 3.39
C PRO A 20 -22.98 1.54 3.00
N LEU A 21 -22.72 2.84 3.01
CA LEU A 21 -23.71 3.85 2.69
C LEU A 21 -24.22 3.74 1.25
N LEU A 22 -23.33 3.43 0.30
CA LEU A 22 -23.69 3.23 -1.10
C LEU A 22 -24.55 1.96 -1.29
N MET A 23 -24.21 0.85 -0.61
CA MET A 23 -25.03 -0.36 -0.60
C MET A 23 -26.39 -0.12 0.05
N CYS A 24 -26.46 0.67 1.12
CA CYS A 24 -27.73 1.06 1.74
C CYS A 24 -28.61 1.82 0.74
N LEU A 25 -28.05 2.81 0.05
CA LEU A 25 -28.78 3.59 -0.96
C LEU A 25 -29.29 2.69 -2.09
N LEU A 26 -28.47 1.76 -2.59
CA LEU A 26 -28.87 0.80 -3.63
C LEU A 26 -29.97 -0.14 -3.15
N SER A 27 -29.86 -0.68 -1.93
CA SER A 27 -30.86 -1.54 -1.32
C SER A 27 -32.18 -0.83 -1.10
N THR A 28 -32.15 0.41 -0.61
CA THR A 28 -33.35 1.25 -0.46
C THR A 28 -33.98 1.58 -1.81
N ALA A 29 -33.17 1.93 -2.81
CA ALA A 29 -33.67 2.17 -4.17
C ALA A 29 -34.36 0.92 -4.75
N ALA A 30 -33.76 -0.27 -4.58
CA ALA A 30 -34.30 -1.53 -5.07
C ALA A 30 -35.70 -1.86 -4.50
N VAL A 31 -35.95 -1.56 -3.22
CA VAL A 31 -37.26 -1.68 -2.57
C VAL A 31 -38.30 -0.81 -3.28
N PHE A 32 -37.98 0.45 -3.56
CA PHE A 32 -38.93 1.36 -4.22
C PHE A 32 -39.14 1.02 -5.71
N LEU A 33 -38.09 0.56 -6.40
CA LEU A 33 -38.15 0.10 -7.78
C LEU A 33 -39.00 -1.16 -7.96
N ALA A 34 -39.05 -2.05 -6.96
CA ALA A 34 -39.88 -3.27 -7.04
C ALA A 34 -41.37 -2.97 -7.28
N LYS A 35 -41.89 -1.82 -6.82
CA LYS A 35 -43.26 -1.38 -7.10
C LYS A 35 -43.48 -0.99 -8.56
N THR A 36 -42.50 -0.36 -9.20
CA THR A 36 -42.65 0.09 -10.59
C THR A 36 -42.79 -1.07 -11.58
N VAL A 37 -42.27 -2.26 -11.24
CA VAL A 37 -42.41 -3.47 -12.05
C VAL A 37 -43.85 -4.00 -12.08
N GLY A 38 -44.64 -3.77 -11.02
CA GLY A 38 -46.07 -4.14 -11.00
C GLY A 38 -46.89 -3.43 -12.07
N ASN A 39 -46.49 -2.21 -12.45
CA ASN A 39 -47.17 -1.43 -13.50
C ASN A 39 -46.91 -1.95 -14.93
N LEU A 40 -45.98 -2.90 -15.13
CA LEU A 40 -45.71 -3.49 -16.45
C LEU A 40 -46.66 -4.66 -16.81
N GLY A 41 -47.67 -4.97 -15.98
CA GLY A 41 -48.66 -6.01 -16.29
C GLY A 41 -48.16 -7.46 -16.17
N LEU A 42 -46.98 -7.67 -15.58
CA LEU A 42 -46.38 -9.00 -15.36
C LEU A 42 -47.09 -9.86 -14.32
N GLY A 43 -48.09 -9.32 -13.60
CA GLY A 43 -48.79 -10.00 -12.49
C GLY A 43 -49.54 -11.28 -12.85
N LEU A 44 -49.84 -11.51 -14.13
CA LEU A 44 -50.50 -12.72 -14.64
C LEU A 44 -49.54 -13.91 -14.84
N LEU A 45 -48.24 -13.66 -14.98
CA LEU A 45 -47.23 -14.67 -15.29
C LEU A 45 -46.48 -15.18 -14.04
N VAL A 46 -46.58 -14.46 -12.92
CA VAL A 46 -45.78 -14.74 -11.72
C VAL A 46 -46.55 -15.56 -10.67
N PRO A 47 -45.88 -16.54 -10.02
CA PRO A 47 -46.46 -17.31 -8.94
C PRO A 47 -46.94 -16.42 -7.79
N GLU A 48 -47.98 -16.87 -7.10
CA GLU A 48 -48.50 -16.18 -5.93
C GLU A 48 -47.65 -16.54 -4.70
N ILE A 49 -46.91 -15.56 -4.19
CA ILE A 49 -46.11 -15.70 -2.98
C ILE A 49 -46.90 -15.11 -1.81
N THR A 50 -47.04 -15.89 -0.74
CA THR A 50 -47.73 -15.45 0.48
C THR A 50 -46.93 -14.35 1.18
N GLN A 51 -47.64 -13.36 1.70
CA GLN A 51 -47.02 -12.25 2.45
C GLN A 51 -46.25 -12.78 3.67
N ASP A 52 -46.80 -13.78 4.36
CA ASP A 52 -46.20 -14.40 5.55
C ASP A 52 -44.83 -15.03 5.25
N SER A 53 -44.65 -15.65 4.08
CA SER A 53 -43.36 -16.23 3.70
C SER A 53 -42.29 -15.16 3.48
N ILE A 54 -42.64 -14.03 2.88
CA ILE A 54 -41.71 -12.90 2.68
C ILE A 54 -41.39 -12.26 4.03
N GLU A 55 -42.41 -12.02 4.87
CA GLU A 55 -42.25 -11.46 6.21
C GLU A 55 -41.33 -12.32 7.08
N ALA A 56 -41.51 -13.64 7.07
CA ALA A 56 -40.66 -14.58 7.80
C ALA A 56 -39.19 -14.48 7.37
N LEU A 57 -38.91 -14.49 6.06
CA LEU A 57 -37.55 -14.37 5.53
C LEU A 57 -36.91 -13.02 5.90
N LEU A 58 -37.62 -11.91 5.69
CA LEU A 58 -37.12 -10.58 6.01
C LEU A 58 -36.85 -10.42 7.52
N THR A 59 -37.68 -11.01 8.38
CA THR A 59 -37.49 -10.99 9.83
C THR A 59 -36.25 -11.79 10.25
N ILE A 60 -36.05 -12.99 9.67
CA ILE A 60 -34.86 -13.82 9.92
C ILE A 60 -33.58 -13.08 9.49
N ILE A 61 -33.59 -12.45 8.30
CA ILE A 61 -32.44 -11.69 7.81
C ILE A 61 -32.19 -10.47 8.70
N SER A 62 -33.22 -9.70 9.03
CA SER A 62 -33.08 -8.52 9.90
C SER A 62 -32.51 -8.87 11.29
N GLY A 63 -32.92 -9.98 11.90
CA GLY A 63 -32.40 -10.37 13.21
C GLY A 63 -30.95 -10.88 13.15
N SER A 64 -30.65 -11.74 12.16
CA SER A 64 -29.33 -12.38 12.04
C SER A 64 -28.24 -11.44 11.53
N MET A 65 -28.56 -10.54 10.60
CA MET A 65 -27.54 -9.69 9.95
C MET A 65 -26.89 -8.70 10.90
N LEU A 66 -27.61 -8.16 11.89
CA LEU A 66 -27.02 -7.26 12.87
C LEU A 66 -26.00 -7.98 13.77
N VAL A 67 -26.31 -9.22 14.16
CA VAL A 67 -25.41 -10.07 14.95
C VAL A 67 -24.16 -10.41 14.15
N ILE A 68 -24.32 -10.82 12.88
CA ILE A 68 -23.19 -11.12 11.99
C ILE A 68 -22.35 -9.87 11.73
N ALA A 69 -22.96 -8.71 11.51
CA ALA A 69 -22.24 -7.45 11.34
C ALA A 69 -21.42 -7.07 12.59
N THR A 70 -22.01 -7.24 13.78
CA THR A 70 -21.32 -6.98 15.05
C THR A 70 -20.14 -7.93 15.25
N PHE A 71 -20.36 -9.22 15.00
CA PHE A 71 -19.30 -10.23 15.02
C PHE A 71 -18.19 -9.92 14.01
N ALA A 72 -18.57 -9.41 12.83
CA ALA A 72 -17.62 -9.05 11.80
C ALA A 72 -16.74 -7.87 12.19
N VAL A 73 -17.32 -6.81 12.76
CA VAL A 73 -16.57 -5.67 13.31
C VAL A 73 -15.62 -6.13 14.41
N ALA A 74 -16.09 -6.93 15.37
CA ALA A 74 -15.27 -7.43 16.47
C ALA A 74 -14.08 -8.28 15.95
N SER A 75 -14.33 -9.16 14.98
CA SER A 75 -13.30 -10.00 14.37
C SER A 75 -12.26 -9.17 13.59
N MET A 76 -12.70 -8.13 12.87
CA MET A 76 -11.78 -7.19 12.20
C MET A 76 -10.90 -6.45 13.20
N VAL A 77 -11.47 -5.91 14.27
CA VAL A 77 -10.70 -5.21 15.32
C VAL A 77 -9.68 -6.15 15.98
N ALA A 78 -10.05 -7.40 16.25
CA ALA A 78 -9.14 -8.40 16.79
C ALA A 78 -7.99 -8.73 15.80
N ALA A 79 -8.30 -8.90 14.51
CA ALA A 79 -7.28 -9.13 13.48
C ALA A 79 -6.33 -7.93 13.33
N TYR A 80 -6.86 -6.71 13.38
CA TYR A 80 -6.09 -5.46 13.35
C TYR A 80 -5.17 -5.33 14.56
N ALA A 81 -5.65 -5.64 15.77
CA ALA A 81 -4.82 -5.66 16.97
C ALA A 81 -3.70 -6.72 16.86
N SER A 82 -4.01 -7.90 16.32
CA SER A 82 -3.02 -8.96 16.09
C SER A 82 -1.94 -8.52 15.09
N ALA A 83 -2.33 -7.93 13.96
CA ALA A 83 -1.39 -7.42 12.96
C ALA A 83 -0.50 -6.30 13.54
N SER A 84 -1.04 -5.37 14.33
CA SER A 84 -0.26 -4.33 15.01
C SER A 84 0.74 -4.92 16.03
N ASN A 85 0.38 -6.04 16.67
CA ASN A 85 1.23 -6.72 17.65
C ASN A 85 2.26 -7.66 17.04
N THR A 86 2.02 -8.20 15.84
CA THR A 86 2.92 -9.16 15.18
C THR A 86 3.79 -8.49 14.11
N ALA A 87 3.25 -7.51 13.39
CA ALA A 87 3.97 -6.71 12.40
C ALA A 87 4.36 -5.34 12.97
N THR A 88 4.34 -4.27 12.17
CA THR A 88 4.71 -2.91 12.61
C THR A 88 3.51 -1.98 12.51
N PRO A 89 3.41 -0.92 13.33
CA PRO A 89 2.34 0.08 13.18
C PRO A 89 2.27 0.72 11.79
N ARG A 90 3.37 0.68 11.03
CA ARG A 90 3.48 1.24 9.68
C ARG A 90 2.89 0.33 8.59
N SER A 91 2.85 -0.99 8.80
CA SER A 91 2.14 -1.91 7.90
C SER A 91 0.62 -1.89 8.14
N PHE A 92 0.17 -1.28 9.24
CA PHE A 92 -1.23 -1.25 9.64
C PHE A 92 -2.15 -0.58 8.61
N SER A 93 -1.69 0.50 7.96
CA SER A 93 -2.44 1.19 6.91
C SER A 93 -2.77 0.28 5.73
N LEU A 94 -1.85 -0.63 5.35
CA LEU A 94 -2.06 -1.62 4.29
C LEU A 94 -2.98 -2.77 4.73
N VAL A 95 -2.99 -3.11 6.03
CA VAL A 95 -3.85 -4.19 6.56
C VAL A 95 -5.30 -3.72 6.74
N ILE A 96 -5.53 -2.48 7.21
CA ILE A 96 -6.88 -1.89 7.33
C ILE A 96 -7.54 -1.67 5.97
N ALA A 97 -6.75 -1.36 4.94
CA ALA A 97 -7.24 -1.20 3.57
C ALA A 97 -7.75 -2.51 2.93
N ASP A 98 -7.97 -3.58 3.71
CA ASP A 98 -8.56 -4.82 3.22
C ASP A 98 -10.00 -4.62 2.76
N ASP A 99 -10.15 -4.44 1.45
CA ASP A 99 -11.43 -4.24 0.79
C ASP A 99 -12.43 -5.35 1.07
N VAL A 100 -11.97 -6.60 1.27
CA VAL A 100 -12.89 -7.74 1.39
C VAL A 100 -13.61 -7.76 2.72
N SER A 101 -12.91 -7.46 3.82
CA SER A 101 -13.53 -7.39 5.14
C SER A 101 -14.52 -6.24 5.25
N GLN A 102 -14.17 -5.09 4.66
CA GLN A 102 -15.06 -3.94 4.56
C GLN A 102 -16.27 -4.23 3.66
N ASN A 103 -16.09 -4.92 2.54
CA ASN A 103 -17.17 -5.32 1.65
C ASN A 103 -18.13 -6.29 2.35
N ALA A 104 -17.60 -7.26 3.10
CA ALA A 104 -18.44 -8.19 3.86
C ALA A 104 -19.31 -7.47 4.89
N LEU A 105 -18.70 -6.59 5.70
CA LEU A 105 -19.45 -5.75 6.64
C LEU A 105 -20.52 -4.91 5.92
N SER A 106 -20.16 -4.28 4.80
CA SER A 106 -21.07 -3.47 3.99
C SER A 106 -22.27 -4.27 3.50
N THR A 107 -22.04 -5.50 3.03
CA THR A 107 -23.09 -6.42 2.57
C THR A 107 -24.02 -6.83 3.72
N PHE A 108 -23.50 -7.14 4.90
CA PHE A 108 -24.33 -7.52 6.05
C PHE A 108 -25.19 -6.35 6.55
N VAL A 109 -24.60 -5.16 6.67
CA VAL A 109 -25.33 -3.94 7.06
C VAL A 109 -26.37 -3.55 6.00
N GLY A 110 -26.02 -3.67 4.71
CA GLY A 110 -26.93 -3.44 3.60
C GLY A 110 -28.11 -4.41 3.60
N ALA A 111 -27.87 -5.71 3.82
CA ALA A 111 -28.91 -6.72 3.92
C ALA A 111 -29.82 -6.48 5.14
N PHE A 112 -29.26 -6.08 6.28
CA PHE A 112 -30.03 -5.68 7.46
C PHE A 112 -30.99 -4.52 7.16
N ILE A 113 -30.49 -3.43 6.57
CA ILE A 113 -31.28 -2.25 6.23
C ILE A 113 -32.32 -2.56 5.16
N PHE A 114 -31.92 -3.31 4.11
CA PHE A 114 -32.85 -3.84 3.11
C PHE A 114 -34.03 -4.55 3.79
N SER A 115 -33.74 -5.47 4.71
CA SER A 115 -34.77 -6.27 5.36
C SER A 115 -35.73 -5.44 6.20
N ILE A 116 -35.23 -4.45 6.96
CA ILE A 116 -36.10 -3.55 7.74
C ILE A 116 -36.98 -2.72 6.82
N VAL A 117 -36.41 -2.08 5.81
CA VAL A 117 -37.16 -1.20 4.89
C VAL A 117 -38.19 -2.00 4.10
N ALA A 118 -37.81 -3.17 3.58
CA ALA A 118 -38.70 -4.08 2.89
C ALA A 118 -39.83 -4.58 3.81
N LEU A 119 -39.54 -4.92 5.06
CA LEU A 119 -40.52 -5.40 6.03
C LEU A 119 -41.54 -4.31 6.37
N VAL A 120 -41.09 -3.08 6.59
CA VAL A 120 -41.97 -1.92 6.82
C VAL A 120 -42.86 -1.66 5.60
N ALA A 121 -42.29 -1.68 4.39
CA ALA A 121 -43.06 -1.51 3.16
C ALA A 121 -44.10 -2.63 2.95
N LEU A 122 -43.73 -3.88 3.25
CA LEU A 122 -44.62 -5.04 3.14
C LEU A 122 -45.80 -4.95 4.11
N LYS A 123 -45.54 -4.61 5.38
CA LYS A 123 -46.58 -4.46 6.42
C LYS A 123 -47.55 -3.32 6.15
N ASN A 124 -47.10 -2.28 5.45
CA ASN A 124 -47.96 -1.15 5.05
C ASN A 124 -48.69 -1.38 3.72
N GLY A 125 -48.69 -2.61 3.17
CA GLY A 125 -49.42 -2.93 1.95
C GLY A 125 -48.86 -2.26 0.69
N TYR A 126 -47.57 -1.91 0.67
CA TYR A 126 -46.96 -1.17 -0.44
C TYR A 126 -46.86 -1.96 -1.76
N TYR A 127 -46.90 -3.30 -1.69
CA TYR A 127 -46.69 -4.21 -2.82
C TYR A 127 -47.95 -4.94 -3.26
N ASP A 128 -48.19 -4.96 -4.57
CA ASP A 128 -49.16 -5.80 -5.26
C ASP A 128 -48.60 -7.22 -5.51
N LYS A 129 -49.35 -8.09 -6.22
CA LYS A 129 -48.94 -9.48 -6.49
C LYS A 129 -47.57 -9.56 -7.17
N ALA A 130 -47.36 -8.74 -8.20
CA ALA A 130 -46.10 -8.71 -8.95
C ALA A 130 -44.94 -8.17 -8.09
N GLY A 131 -45.16 -7.09 -7.34
CA GLY A 131 -44.18 -6.50 -6.44
C GLY A 131 -43.77 -7.47 -5.31
N ARG A 132 -44.71 -8.27 -4.79
CA ARG A 132 -44.41 -9.32 -3.80
C ARG A 132 -43.50 -10.41 -4.37
N PHE A 133 -43.77 -10.86 -5.60
CA PHE A 133 -42.89 -11.83 -6.26
C PHE A 133 -41.48 -11.27 -6.49
N VAL A 134 -41.38 -10.03 -6.98
CA VAL A 134 -40.09 -9.34 -7.18
C VAL A 134 -39.34 -9.19 -5.85
N LEU A 135 -40.04 -8.79 -4.79
CA LEU A 135 -39.46 -8.66 -3.46
C LEU A 135 -38.95 -10.00 -2.92
N PHE A 136 -39.71 -11.08 -3.12
CA PHE A 136 -39.31 -12.43 -2.75
C PHE A 136 -38.05 -12.88 -3.50
N ALA A 137 -38.02 -12.72 -4.83
CA ALA A 137 -36.85 -13.05 -5.65
C ALA A 137 -35.61 -12.23 -5.25
N LEU A 138 -35.79 -10.92 -5.01
CA LEU A 138 -34.72 -10.04 -4.54
C LEU A 138 -34.20 -10.47 -3.15
N THR A 139 -35.11 -10.86 -2.25
CA THR A 139 -34.75 -11.36 -0.92
C THR A 139 -33.92 -12.64 -1.01
N LEU A 140 -34.27 -13.57 -1.91
CA LEU A 140 -33.49 -14.79 -2.15
C LEU A 140 -32.11 -14.48 -2.75
N ILE A 141 -32.02 -13.52 -3.69
CA ILE A 141 -30.75 -13.07 -4.26
C ILE A 141 -29.86 -12.48 -3.17
N ILE A 142 -30.41 -11.58 -2.33
CA ILE A 142 -29.67 -10.96 -1.23
C ILE A 142 -29.22 -12.02 -0.23
N LEU A 143 -30.08 -12.99 0.10
CA LEU A 143 -29.72 -14.10 0.98
C LEU A 143 -28.56 -14.93 0.41
N ALA A 144 -28.59 -15.26 -0.88
CA ALA A 144 -27.50 -15.96 -1.55
C ALA A 144 -26.19 -15.15 -1.53
N ILE A 145 -26.25 -13.85 -1.82
CA ILE A 145 -25.10 -12.94 -1.74
C ILE A 145 -24.52 -12.91 -0.33
N VAL A 146 -25.37 -12.81 0.70
CA VAL A 146 -24.96 -12.83 2.11
C VAL A 146 -24.25 -14.14 2.45
N ILE A 147 -24.80 -15.29 2.06
CA ILE A 147 -24.19 -16.61 2.34
C ILE A 147 -22.80 -16.71 1.69
N VAL A 148 -22.69 -16.39 0.40
CA VAL A 148 -21.40 -16.43 -0.32
C VAL A 148 -20.39 -15.46 0.28
N THR A 149 -20.85 -14.26 0.63
CA THR A 149 -20.02 -13.23 1.27
C THR A 149 -19.54 -13.70 2.64
N PHE A 150 -20.41 -14.30 3.44
CA PHE A 150 -20.06 -14.83 4.76
C PHE A 150 -19.01 -15.93 4.69
N VAL A 151 -19.20 -16.94 3.82
CA VAL A 151 -18.22 -18.03 3.65
C VAL A 151 -16.87 -17.49 3.17
N SER A 152 -16.89 -16.60 2.17
CA SER A 152 -15.67 -15.97 1.63
C SER A 152 -14.95 -15.10 2.66
N TRP A 153 -15.72 -14.43 3.52
CA TRP A 153 -15.20 -13.57 4.56
C TRP A 153 -14.56 -14.36 5.71
N VAL A 154 -15.22 -15.43 6.18
CA VAL A 154 -14.68 -16.31 7.24
C VAL A 154 -13.33 -16.89 6.82
N ASP A 155 -13.23 -17.38 5.59
CA ASP A 155 -11.99 -17.92 5.03
C ASP A 155 -10.86 -16.89 4.99
N ARG A 156 -11.17 -15.63 4.73
CA ARG A 156 -10.19 -14.54 4.65
C ARG A 156 -9.78 -14.00 6.02
N ILE A 157 -10.71 -13.88 6.97
CA ILE A 157 -10.37 -13.47 8.34
C ILE A 157 -9.41 -14.44 9.00
N ALA A 158 -9.55 -15.75 8.73
CA ALA A 158 -8.59 -16.75 9.20
C ALA A 158 -7.15 -16.48 8.73
N ARG A 159 -6.97 -15.65 7.69
CA ARG A 159 -5.66 -15.29 7.11
C ARG A 159 -5.22 -13.85 7.46
N LEU A 160 -6.14 -12.94 7.75
CA LEU A 160 -5.86 -11.50 8.00
C LEU A 160 -4.95 -11.22 9.19
N GLY A 161 -4.88 -12.12 10.17
CA GLY A 161 -3.97 -12.03 11.33
C GLY A 161 -2.65 -12.79 11.16
N ARG A 162 -2.41 -13.44 10.01
CA ARG A 162 -1.17 -14.17 9.78
C ARG A 162 -0.09 -13.22 9.28
N LEU A 163 1.08 -13.28 9.91
CA LEU A 163 2.22 -12.43 9.58
C LEU A 163 2.58 -12.50 8.08
N GLY A 164 2.49 -13.69 7.47
CA GLY A 164 2.70 -13.87 6.03
C GLY A 164 1.79 -13.00 5.16
N GLY A 165 0.49 -12.91 5.46
CA GLY A 165 -0.42 -12.05 4.70
C GLY A 165 -0.12 -10.54 4.83
N THR A 166 0.53 -10.13 5.94
CA THR A 166 1.03 -8.76 6.08
C THR A 166 2.27 -8.53 5.24
N ILE A 167 3.20 -9.50 5.23
CA ILE A 167 4.40 -9.46 4.39
C ILE A 167 4.00 -9.37 2.91
N ASP A 168 3.06 -10.21 2.46
CA ASP A 168 2.56 -10.22 1.08
C ASP A 168 1.97 -8.86 0.68
N LYS A 169 1.19 -8.22 1.55
CA LYS A 169 0.60 -6.89 1.31
C LYS A 169 1.68 -5.80 1.21
N VAL A 170 2.69 -5.85 2.09
CA VAL A 170 3.81 -4.91 2.03
C VAL A 170 4.62 -5.15 0.77
N GLU A 171 4.96 -6.40 0.43
CA GLU A 171 5.66 -6.77 -0.81
C GLU A 171 4.92 -6.28 -2.05
N ALA A 172 3.60 -6.45 -2.11
CA ALA A 172 2.78 -5.95 -3.22
C ALA A 172 2.83 -4.41 -3.33
N ALA A 173 2.76 -3.70 -2.21
CA ALA A 173 2.88 -2.24 -2.18
C ALA A 173 4.28 -1.78 -2.63
N VAL A 174 5.35 -2.44 -2.17
CA VAL A 174 6.73 -2.14 -2.60
C VAL A 174 6.90 -2.43 -4.09
N THR A 175 6.39 -3.56 -4.57
CA THR A 175 6.42 -3.96 -5.98
C THR A 175 5.78 -2.89 -6.86
N ALA A 176 4.59 -2.41 -6.49
CA ALA A 176 3.91 -1.34 -7.22
C ALA A 176 4.73 -0.03 -7.25
N ALA A 177 5.31 0.36 -6.11
CA ALA A 177 6.15 1.55 -6.01
C ALA A 177 7.46 1.43 -6.83
N LEU A 178 8.12 0.27 -6.79
CA LEU A 178 9.32 -0.03 -7.59
C LEU A 178 9.00 -0.01 -9.08
N GLN A 179 7.91 -0.65 -9.53
CA GLN A 179 7.49 -0.63 -10.93
C GLN A 179 7.19 0.78 -11.43
N ARG A 180 6.48 1.59 -10.62
CA ARG A 180 6.24 3.00 -10.94
C ARG A 180 7.56 3.76 -11.14
N ARG A 181 8.53 3.54 -10.24
CA ARG A 181 9.82 4.22 -10.30
C ARG A 181 10.70 3.69 -11.43
N ARG A 182 10.73 2.38 -11.72
CA ARG A 182 11.45 1.80 -12.88
C ARG A 182 10.98 2.39 -14.20
N ARG A 183 9.67 2.57 -14.38
CA ARG A 183 9.08 3.17 -15.59
C ARG A 183 9.34 4.67 -15.72
N ALA A 184 9.62 5.35 -14.61
CA ALA A 184 9.94 6.79 -14.57
C ALA A 184 11.00 7.07 -13.47
N PRO A 185 12.29 6.71 -13.70
CA PRO A 185 13.34 6.77 -12.67
C PRO A 185 13.56 8.16 -12.06
N THR A 186 13.28 9.17 -12.88
CA THR A 186 13.41 10.60 -12.60
C THR A 186 12.05 11.29 -12.49
N LEU A 187 10.96 10.56 -12.20
CA LEU A 187 9.60 11.13 -12.13
C LEU A 187 9.21 11.93 -13.40
N LEU A 188 9.63 11.43 -14.57
CA LEU A 188 9.48 12.07 -15.89
C LEU A 188 10.29 13.35 -16.10
N GLY A 189 11.11 13.75 -15.12
CA GLY A 189 12.12 14.80 -15.28
C GLY A 189 13.37 14.31 -15.99
N VAL A 190 14.36 15.19 -16.13
CA VAL A 190 15.70 14.83 -16.59
C VAL A 190 16.57 14.38 -15.40
N PRO A 191 17.53 13.46 -15.60
CA PRO A 191 18.44 13.07 -14.53
C PRO A 191 19.29 14.26 -14.09
N VAL A 192 19.55 14.35 -12.79
CA VAL A 192 20.47 15.36 -12.23
C VAL A 192 21.87 15.12 -12.81
N GLY A 193 22.43 16.13 -13.48
CA GLY A 193 23.80 16.06 -14.00
C GLY A 193 24.86 16.16 -12.90
N GLN A 194 26.15 16.03 -13.26
CA GLN A 194 27.26 16.15 -12.31
C GLN A 194 27.44 17.54 -11.66
N ARG A 195 26.65 18.55 -12.06
CA ARG A 195 26.74 19.90 -11.49
C ARG A 195 26.05 19.95 -10.13
N GLN A 196 26.83 19.95 -9.06
CA GLN A 196 26.33 20.23 -7.72
C GLN A 196 26.20 21.74 -7.46
N ASN A 197 25.03 22.12 -6.96
CA ASN A 197 24.81 23.20 -5.99
C ASN A 197 25.15 24.63 -6.45
N GLY A 198 24.58 25.06 -7.57
CA GLY A 198 24.33 26.47 -7.84
C GLY A 198 22.82 26.71 -7.82
N GLY A 199 22.34 27.75 -7.13
CA GLY A 199 20.93 28.13 -7.19
C GLY A 199 20.33 28.64 -5.89
N LYS A 200 19.16 29.27 -5.99
CA LYS A 200 18.36 29.71 -4.86
C LYS A 200 17.63 28.50 -4.25
N ALA A 201 17.86 28.23 -2.97
CA ALA A 201 17.20 27.15 -2.26
C ALA A 201 15.70 27.42 -2.05
N VAL A 202 14.88 26.37 -2.18
CA VAL A 202 13.45 26.36 -1.89
C VAL A 202 13.21 25.51 -0.66
N TYR A 203 12.62 26.09 0.37
CA TYR A 203 12.32 25.41 1.63
C TYR A 203 10.83 25.10 1.76
N GLY A 204 10.52 24.03 2.48
CA GLY A 204 9.14 23.69 2.86
C GLY A 204 8.62 24.60 3.97
N GLY A 205 7.30 24.81 4.00
CA GLY A 205 6.63 25.56 5.06
C GLY A 205 6.12 24.69 6.23
N THR A 206 6.23 23.37 6.12
CA THR A 206 5.72 22.41 7.10
C THR A 206 6.77 21.33 7.39
N ILE A 207 6.74 20.79 8.61
CA ILE A 207 7.57 19.66 9.03
C ILE A 207 6.79 18.38 8.76
N GLY A 208 7.44 17.39 8.15
CA GLY A 208 6.82 16.11 7.80
C GLY A 208 7.59 15.39 6.71
N TYR A 209 6.96 14.43 6.04
CA TYR A 209 7.55 13.72 4.91
C TYR A 209 6.98 14.21 3.58
N VAL A 210 7.85 14.35 2.59
CA VAL A 210 7.41 14.53 1.20
C VAL A 210 6.68 13.27 0.77
N GLN A 211 5.37 13.37 0.50
CA GLN A 211 4.52 12.26 0.09
C GLN A 211 4.33 12.22 -1.43
N HIS A 212 4.30 13.37 -2.09
CA HIS A 212 4.11 13.50 -3.53
C HIS A 212 4.78 14.77 -4.05
N ILE A 213 5.29 14.71 -5.28
CA ILE A 213 5.86 15.86 -5.99
C ILE A 213 5.12 16.05 -7.30
N ASN A 214 4.49 17.21 -7.45
CA ASN A 214 3.80 17.55 -8.69
C ASN A 214 4.80 18.11 -9.73
N VAL A 215 5.51 17.21 -10.40
CA VAL A 215 6.57 17.57 -11.37
C VAL A 215 6.02 18.37 -12.56
N SER A 216 4.80 18.10 -13.01
CA SER A 216 4.16 18.87 -14.09
C SER A 216 3.88 20.34 -13.70
N SER A 217 3.51 20.61 -12.45
CA SER A 217 3.36 21.98 -11.94
C SER A 217 4.72 22.68 -11.81
N LEU A 218 5.77 21.94 -11.45
CA LEU A 218 7.14 22.46 -11.41
C LEU A 218 7.64 22.83 -12.81
N GLN A 219 7.43 21.95 -13.80
CA GLN A 219 7.75 22.22 -15.21
C GLN A 219 7.05 23.49 -15.70
N ALA A 220 5.73 23.57 -15.52
CA ALA A 220 4.95 24.72 -15.99
C ALA A 220 5.39 26.04 -15.33
N TYR A 221 5.82 26.01 -14.07
CA TYR A 221 6.39 27.17 -13.39
C TYR A 221 7.79 27.53 -13.93
N ALA A 222 8.63 26.52 -14.15
CA ALA A 222 9.98 26.67 -14.68
C ALA A 222 9.98 27.27 -16.10
N GLU A 223 9.07 26.85 -16.97
CA GLU A 223 8.91 27.40 -18.33
C GLU A 223 8.50 28.87 -18.31
N ARG A 224 7.46 29.21 -17.53
CA ARG A 224 6.96 30.59 -17.44
C ARG A 224 7.99 31.57 -16.90
N SER A 225 8.83 31.09 -15.99
CA SER A 225 9.81 31.91 -15.29
C SER A 225 11.22 31.80 -15.89
N GLN A 226 11.42 31.01 -16.95
CA GLN A 226 12.72 30.72 -17.57
C GLN A 226 13.77 30.24 -16.54
N LEU A 227 13.36 29.24 -15.76
CA LEU A 227 14.16 28.62 -14.70
C LEU A 227 14.43 27.15 -15.01
N ARG A 228 15.39 26.58 -14.26
CA ARG A 228 15.55 25.15 -14.07
C ARG A 228 15.43 24.83 -12.58
N ILE A 229 14.78 23.73 -12.28
CA ILE A 229 14.50 23.28 -10.91
C ILE A 229 15.19 21.93 -10.70
N THR A 230 16.13 21.88 -9.76
CA THR A 230 16.81 20.64 -9.36
C THR A 230 16.24 20.16 -8.04
N LEU A 231 15.58 19.00 -8.04
CA LEU A 231 15.01 18.42 -6.83
C LEU A 231 16.11 17.92 -5.90
N SER A 232 15.94 18.19 -4.60
CA SER A 232 16.83 17.70 -3.53
C SER A 232 16.10 16.80 -2.55
N ALA A 233 14.77 16.84 -2.54
CA ALA A 233 13.91 15.95 -1.78
C ALA A 233 13.08 15.10 -2.74
N LEU A 234 13.16 13.78 -2.57
CA LEU A 234 12.27 12.80 -3.20
C LEU A 234 11.14 12.41 -2.23
N PRO A 235 10.06 11.76 -2.71
CA PRO A 235 9.09 11.13 -1.80
C PRO A 235 9.79 10.25 -0.76
N GLY A 236 9.37 10.37 0.50
CA GLY A 236 10.03 9.76 1.66
C GLY A 236 11.04 10.64 2.38
N THR A 237 11.48 11.75 1.78
CA THR A 237 12.41 12.69 2.42
C THR A 237 11.71 13.45 3.55
N PHE A 238 12.34 13.51 4.72
CA PHE A 238 11.86 14.35 5.82
C PHE A 238 12.14 15.83 5.53
N SER A 239 11.07 16.63 5.42
CA SER A 239 11.11 18.09 5.30
C SER A 239 11.17 18.74 6.67
N ALA A 240 12.09 19.69 6.82
CA ALA A 240 12.29 20.46 8.04
C ALA A 240 12.84 21.85 7.70
N PRO A 241 12.69 22.84 8.60
CA PRO A 241 13.33 24.15 8.46
C PRO A 241 14.83 24.02 8.15
N GLY A 242 15.30 24.72 7.13
CA GLY A 242 16.70 24.69 6.72
C GLY A 242 17.09 23.53 5.78
N ARG A 243 16.21 22.57 5.50
CA ARG A 243 16.43 21.54 4.48
C ARG A 243 15.75 21.93 3.16
N ALA A 244 16.55 22.15 2.12
CA ALA A 244 16.03 22.50 0.81
C ALA A 244 15.25 21.32 0.21
N LEU A 245 14.07 21.62 -0.33
CA LEU A 245 13.25 20.70 -1.14
C LEU A 245 13.76 20.65 -2.58
N ALA A 246 14.22 21.80 -3.09
CA ALA A 246 14.79 21.96 -4.42
C ALA A 246 15.73 23.17 -4.46
N PHE A 247 16.56 23.23 -5.51
CA PHE A 247 17.33 24.40 -5.91
C PHE A 247 16.82 24.92 -7.25
N VAL A 248 16.88 26.24 -7.42
CA VAL A 248 16.42 26.91 -8.63
C VAL A 248 17.59 27.66 -9.26
N THR A 249 17.76 27.51 -10.57
CA THR A 249 18.70 28.31 -11.37
C THR A 249 17.91 29.07 -12.44
N ALA A 250 18.30 30.31 -12.71
CA ALA A 250 17.73 31.11 -13.79
C ALA A 250 18.61 30.98 -15.03
N ASP A 251 18.00 30.89 -16.21
CA ASP A 251 18.76 30.81 -17.48
C ASP A 251 19.64 32.08 -17.67
N SER A 252 19.20 33.23 -17.16
CA SER A 252 19.93 34.50 -17.18
C SER A 252 20.95 34.67 -16.06
N GLY A 253 21.00 33.76 -15.08
CA GLY A 253 21.82 33.89 -13.87
C GLY A 253 21.34 34.93 -12.85
N VAL A 254 20.29 35.70 -13.16
CA VAL A 254 19.72 36.73 -12.26
C VAL A 254 18.43 36.23 -11.64
N PHE A 255 18.36 36.24 -10.31
CA PHE A 255 17.21 35.79 -9.52
C PHE A 255 16.27 36.95 -9.13
N SER A 256 15.71 37.68 -10.09
CA SER A 256 14.71 38.72 -9.78
C SER A 256 13.30 38.11 -9.67
N ASP A 257 12.61 38.33 -8.55
CA ASP A 257 11.20 37.99 -8.29
C ASP A 257 10.76 36.51 -8.42
N ILE A 258 11.63 35.55 -8.06
CA ILE A 258 11.21 34.13 -7.96
C ILE A 258 10.39 33.91 -6.67
N ASP A 259 9.10 33.63 -6.86
CA ASP A 259 8.20 33.16 -5.80
C ASP A 259 8.46 31.68 -5.47
N THR A 260 9.38 31.44 -4.53
CA THR A 260 9.70 30.10 -4.04
C THR A 260 8.52 29.41 -3.36
N SER A 261 7.48 30.14 -2.95
CA SER A 261 6.29 29.55 -2.33
C SER A 261 5.46 28.74 -3.32
N GLN A 262 5.43 29.12 -4.61
CA GLN A 262 4.75 28.33 -5.64
C GLN A 262 5.44 27.01 -5.90
N ILE A 263 6.78 27.02 -5.90
CA ILE A 263 7.58 25.81 -6.02
C ILE A 263 7.35 24.90 -4.82
N ALA A 264 7.38 25.46 -3.60
CA ALA A 264 7.10 24.70 -2.38
C ALA A 264 5.70 24.05 -2.35
N LYS A 265 4.68 24.72 -2.92
CA LYS A 265 3.30 24.17 -3.05
C LYS A 265 3.19 22.95 -3.97
N ALA A 266 4.21 22.66 -4.79
CA ALA A 266 4.25 21.44 -5.59
C ALA A 266 4.60 20.19 -4.76
N PHE A 267 5.13 20.36 -3.55
CA PHE A 267 5.44 19.28 -2.63
C PHE A 267 4.27 19.07 -1.68
N LEU A 268 3.66 17.90 -1.73
CA LEU A 268 2.71 17.46 -0.71
C LEU A 268 3.51 16.92 0.48
N ILE A 269 3.43 17.62 1.61
CA ILE A 269 4.07 17.20 2.87
C ILE A 269 2.97 16.70 3.80
N GLY A 270 3.16 15.53 4.40
CA GLY A 270 2.27 14.99 5.42
C GLY A 270 3.03 14.36 6.58
N ASP A 271 2.33 13.99 7.65
CA ASP A 271 2.96 13.57 8.90
C ASP A 271 3.66 12.21 8.80
N ASP A 272 3.15 11.32 7.95
CA ASP A 272 3.68 9.96 7.74
C ASP A 272 4.23 9.76 6.33
N ARG A 273 5.14 8.79 6.17
CA ARG A 273 5.54 8.28 4.84
C ARG A 273 4.41 7.47 4.22
N GLN A 274 4.35 7.46 2.89
CA GLN A 274 3.35 6.73 2.11
C GLN A 274 4.05 5.71 1.22
N PHE A 275 3.45 4.54 1.00
CA PHE A 275 4.06 3.50 0.16
C PHE A 275 4.07 3.87 -1.33
N ASP A 276 3.14 4.73 -1.78
CA ASP A 276 2.84 4.82 -3.20
C ASP A 276 4.00 5.29 -4.08
N GLU A 277 4.66 6.37 -3.69
CA GLU A 277 5.77 6.97 -4.46
C GLU A 277 7.14 6.75 -3.82
N ASP A 278 7.20 5.96 -2.75
CA ASP A 278 8.38 5.75 -1.92
C ASP A 278 8.62 4.25 -1.69
N PRO A 279 9.31 3.58 -2.65
CA PRO A 279 9.61 2.16 -2.52
C PRO A 279 10.52 1.85 -1.32
N ARG A 280 11.35 2.81 -0.89
CA ARG A 280 12.25 2.65 0.26
C ARG A 280 11.48 2.49 1.56
N PHE A 281 10.34 3.15 1.71
CA PHE A 281 9.52 2.99 2.91
C PHE A 281 9.05 1.55 3.10
N GLY A 282 8.66 0.90 2.00
CA GLY A 282 8.30 -0.51 2.01
C GLY A 282 9.44 -1.43 2.45
N LEU A 283 10.66 -1.16 1.98
CA LEU A 283 11.86 -1.89 2.40
C LEU A 283 12.11 -1.75 3.91
N ILE A 284 11.99 -0.52 4.43
CA ILE A 284 12.11 -0.24 5.87
C ILE A 284 11.05 -0.99 6.67
N VAL A 285 9.80 -1.02 6.21
CA VAL A 285 8.71 -1.70 6.91
C VAL A 285 8.96 -3.21 6.97
N LEU A 286 9.39 -3.83 5.86
CA LEU A 286 9.80 -5.24 5.85
C LEU A 286 10.98 -5.49 6.79
N SER A 287 12.00 -4.63 6.77
CA SER A 287 13.17 -4.73 7.65
C SER A 287 12.78 -4.65 9.13
N GLN A 288 11.84 -3.76 9.47
CA GLN A 288 11.29 -3.65 10.82
C GLN A 288 10.50 -4.88 11.26
N ILE A 289 9.74 -5.51 10.36
CA ILE A 289 9.05 -6.78 10.66
C ILE A 289 10.08 -7.88 10.96
N ALA A 290 11.14 -7.99 10.15
CA ALA A 290 12.21 -8.94 10.37
C ALA A 290 12.94 -8.69 11.71
N SER A 291 13.32 -7.44 11.99
CA SER A 291 13.94 -7.05 13.27
C SER A 291 13.03 -7.36 14.47
N ARG A 292 11.72 -7.14 14.36
CA ARG A 292 10.76 -7.50 15.42
C ARG A 292 10.70 -9.02 15.63
N ALA A 293 10.70 -9.80 14.55
CA ALA A 293 10.72 -11.25 14.61
C ALA A 293 11.99 -11.79 15.29
N LEU A 294 13.14 -11.15 15.03
CA LEU A 294 14.43 -11.48 15.64
C LEU A 294 14.58 -11.00 17.09
N SER A 295 13.65 -10.20 17.60
CA SER A 295 13.72 -9.71 18.97
C SER A 295 13.62 -10.85 19.99
N PRO A 296 14.24 -10.72 21.18
CA PRO A 296 14.15 -11.76 22.22
C PRO A 296 12.73 -12.13 22.64
N ALA A 297 11.76 -11.23 22.46
CA ALA A 297 10.37 -11.45 22.81
C ALA A 297 9.61 -12.35 21.82
N VAL A 298 10.04 -12.38 20.54
CA VAL A 298 9.37 -13.16 19.48
C VAL A 298 10.22 -14.37 19.09
N ASN A 299 11.52 -14.17 18.87
CA ASN A 299 12.50 -15.20 18.56
C ASN A 299 12.10 -16.12 17.39
N ASP A 300 11.67 -15.51 16.28
CA ASP A 300 11.27 -16.18 15.04
C ASP A 300 12.24 -15.83 13.88
N PRO A 301 13.37 -16.54 13.76
CA PRO A 301 14.30 -16.35 12.64
C PRO A 301 13.71 -16.74 11.28
N GLY A 302 12.66 -17.58 11.25
CA GLY A 302 12.00 -18.01 10.02
C GLY A 302 11.36 -16.86 9.25
N THR A 303 10.69 -15.95 9.96
CA THR A 303 10.13 -14.73 9.38
C THR A 303 11.21 -13.82 8.78
N ALA A 304 12.36 -13.65 9.46
CA ALA A 304 13.45 -12.85 8.92
C ALA A 304 14.05 -13.47 7.65
N ILE A 305 14.18 -14.80 7.61
CA ILE A 305 14.63 -15.55 6.43
C ILE A 305 13.68 -15.38 5.24
N ASP A 306 12.37 -15.37 5.48
CA ASP A 306 11.35 -15.12 4.46
C ASP A 306 11.43 -13.69 3.90
N ILE A 307 11.59 -12.69 4.77
CA ILE A 307 11.77 -11.29 4.38
C ILE A 307 13.08 -11.09 3.58
N ILE A 308 14.18 -11.76 3.95
CA ILE A 308 15.40 -11.75 3.13
C ILE A 308 15.11 -12.29 1.72
N GLY A 309 14.32 -13.37 1.61
CA GLY A 309 13.87 -13.88 0.31
C GLY A 309 13.01 -12.89 -0.47
N THR A 310 12.14 -12.17 0.23
CA THR A 310 11.32 -11.08 -0.31
C THR A 310 12.17 -9.95 -0.89
N PHE A 311 13.22 -9.53 -0.17
CA PHE A 311 14.15 -8.54 -0.70
C PHE A 311 14.85 -9.01 -1.97
N VAL A 312 15.28 -10.27 -2.05
CA VAL A 312 15.88 -10.80 -3.29
C VAL A 312 14.91 -10.64 -4.48
N ARG A 313 13.63 -10.96 -4.30
CA ARG A 313 12.61 -10.77 -5.36
C ARG A 313 12.44 -9.30 -5.73
N LEU A 314 12.35 -8.41 -4.75
CA LEU A 314 12.17 -6.97 -4.97
C LEU A 314 13.38 -6.32 -5.66
N PHE A 315 14.60 -6.69 -5.29
CA PHE A 315 15.81 -6.18 -5.94
C PHE A 315 16.07 -6.81 -7.32
N ALA A 316 15.71 -8.08 -7.52
CA ALA A 316 15.72 -8.67 -8.86
C ALA A 316 14.72 -7.98 -9.79
N LEU A 317 13.53 -7.64 -9.28
CA LEU A 317 12.57 -6.81 -9.99
C LEU A 317 13.13 -5.42 -10.28
N TRP A 318 13.89 -4.80 -9.38
CA TRP A 318 14.44 -3.44 -9.57
C TRP A 318 15.31 -3.33 -10.83
N ILE A 319 16.16 -4.34 -11.07
CA ILE A 319 17.18 -4.34 -12.13
C ILE A 319 16.72 -5.00 -13.42
N GLU A 320 15.55 -5.64 -13.43
CA GLU A 320 14.98 -6.24 -14.63
C GLU A 320 14.86 -5.18 -15.75
N PRO A 321 15.14 -5.54 -17.02
CA PRO A 321 14.92 -4.62 -18.14
C PRO A 321 13.47 -4.14 -18.19
N VAL A 322 13.27 -2.84 -18.40
CA VAL A 322 11.93 -2.31 -18.71
C VAL A 322 11.77 -2.38 -20.23
N GLU A 323 10.66 -2.95 -20.71
CA GLU A 323 10.38 -3.01 -22.16
C GLU A 323 10.39 -1.61 -22.77
N GLU A 324 10.92 -1.47 -24.00
CA GLU A 324 11.15 -0.16 -24.64
C GLU A 324 9.87 0.69 -24.77
N GLY A 325 8.69 0.07 -24.84
CA GLY A 325 7.40 0.77 -24.89
C GLY A 325 6.85 1.21 -23.53
N ASP A 326 7.41 0.70 -22.43
CA ASP A 326 6.97 0.93 -21.06
C ASP A 326 7.82 2.00 -20.34
N LEU A 327 9.02 2.29 -20.86
CA LEU A 327 9.87 3.38 -20.40
C LEU A 327 9.25 4.72 -20.78
N ARG A 328 8.93 5.53 -19.78
CA ARG A 328 8.44 6.89 -20.03
C ARG A 328 9.63 7.81 -20.27
N ILE A 329 9.72 8.32 -21.49
CA ILE A 329 10.69 9.34 -21.89
C ILE A 329 10.50 10.56 -20.98
N SER A 330 11.59 11.26 -20.63
CA SER A 330 11.52 12.52 -19.90
C SER A 330 10.57 13.50 -20.60
N GLU A 331 9.46 13.82 -19.95
CA GLU A 331 8.46 14.79 -20.42
C GLU A 331 8.78 16.21 -19.93
N TYR A 332 9.61 16.33 -18.88
CA TYR A 332 9.87 17.58 -18.17
C TYR A 332 11.37 17.94 -18.23
N ASP A 333 11.75 18.72 -19.24
CA ASP A 333 13.14 19.07 -19.55
C ASP A 333 13.75 20.17 -18.67
N ARG A 334 12.93 20.89 -17.88
CA ARG A 334 13.36 21.95 -16.96
C ARG A 334 13.38 21.50 -15.49
N VAL A 335 13.02 20.24 -15.21
CA VAL A 335 13.06 19.68 -13.85
C VAL A 335 14.05 18.54 -13.80
N GLU A 336 15.13 18.74 -13.05
CA GLU A 336 16.14 17.73 -12.77
C GLU A 336 15.75 16.94 -11.51
N VAL A 337 15.73 15.61 -11.61
CA VAL A 337 15.27 14.73 -10.54
C VAL A 337 16.33 13.67 -10.26
N PRO A 338 16.80 13.52 -9.01
CA PRO A 338 17.78 12.50 -8.68
C PRO A 338 17.14 11.12 -8.74
N GLU A 339 17.93 10.14 -9.16
CA GLU A 339 17.54 8.73 -9.09
C GLU A 339 17.64 8.21 -7.64
N ILE A 340 16.99 7.09 -7.37
CA ILE A 340 17.08 6.43 -6.07
C ILE A 340 18.40 5.64 -6.05
N SER A 341 19.25 5.90 -5.05
CA SER A 341 20.49 5.14 -4.89
C SER A 341 20.21 3.71 -4.44
N ALA A 342 20.88 2.74 -5.08
CA ALA A 342 20.80 1.34 -4.68
C ALA A 342 21.43 1.12 -3.30
N GLN A 343 22.52 1.84 -2.99
CA GLN A 343 23.17 1.79 -1.67
C GLN A 343 22.18 2.14 -0.55
N ASP A 344 21.46 3.25 -0.71
CA ASP A 344 20.42 3.70 0.21
C ASP A 344 19.29 2.66 0.38
N MET A 345 18.89 1.99 -0.72
CA MET A 345 17.89 0.92 -0.65
C MET A 345 18.41 -0.30 0.12
N PHE A 346 19.69 -0.66 -0.03
CA PHE A 346 20.30 -1.76 0.72
C PHE A 346 20.43 -1.44 2.20
N ASP A 347 20.77 -0.20 2.54
CA ASP A 347 20.79 0.28 3.92
C ASP A 347 19.43 0.13 4.58
N ASP A 348 18.37 0.55 3.87
CA ASP A 348 16.98 0.43 4.35
C ASP A 348 16.51 -1.03 4.48
N ALA A 349 16.95 -1.92 3.59
CA ALA A 349 16.52 -3.32 3.58
C ALA A 349 17.30 -4.19 4.57
N PHE A 350 18.63 -4.20 4.49
CA PHE A 350 19.45 -5.27 5.10
C PHE A 350 20.12 -4.87 6.41
N THR A 351 20.34 -3.58 6.67
CA THR A 351 21.18 -3.16 7.81
C THR A 351 20.61 -3.57 9.16
N ALA A 352 19.30 -3.42 9.37
CA ALA A 352 18.67 -3.79 10.64
C ALA A 352 18.67 -5.32 10.84
N ILE A 353 18.35 -6.09 9.80
CA ILE A 353 18.39 -7.56 9.84
C ILE A 353 19.80 -8.08 10.12
N ALA A 354 20.82 -7.50 9.47
CA ALA A 354 22.22 -7.86 9.68
C ALA A 354 22.70 -7.57 11.11
N ARG A 355 22.18 -6.51 11.74
CA ARG A 355 22.50 -6.15 13.14
C ARG A 355 21.78 -7.09 14.11
N ASP A 356 20.48 -7.23 13.97
CA ASP A 356 19.63 -7.93 14.93
C ASP A 356 19.74 -9.46 14.79
N GLY A 357 20.03 -9.94 13.58
CA GLY A 357 20.21 -11.35 13.24
C GLY A 357 21.65 -11.86 13.36
N ALA A 358 22.59 -11.02 13.80
CA ALA A 358 24.03 -11.31 13.79
C ALA A 358 24.41 -12.57 14.59
N GLY A 359 23.69 -12.86 15.68
CA GLY A 359 23.92 -14.06 16.49
C GLY A 359 23.23 -15.33 15.96
N PHE A 360 22.34 -15.21 14.98
CA PHE A 360 21.58 -16.33 14.42
C PHE A 360 22.30 -16.88 13.17
N ILE A 361 22.82 -18.10 13.26
CA ILE A 361 23.58 -18.74 12.17
C ILE A 361 22.74 -18.89 10.89
N GLU A 362 21.47 -19.29 11.04
CA GLU A 362 20.55 -19.50 9.93
C GLU A 362 20.18 -18.19 9.22
N VAL A 363 20.06 -17.08 9.97
CA VAL A 363 19.75 -15.76 9.42
C VAL A 363 20.97 -15.16 8.74
N SER A 364 22.13 -15.18 9.41
CA SER A 364 23.39 -14.69 8.85
C SER A 364 23.78 -15.47 7.60
N GLY A 365 23.63 -16.80 7.63
CA GLY A 365 23.88 -17.64 6.45
C GLY A 365 22.90 -17.37 5.31
N ARG A 366 21.61 -17.13 5.59
CA ARG A 366 20.63 -16.75 4.57
C ARG A 366 20.94 -15.38 3.98
N LEU A 367 21.32 -14.42 4.82
CA LEU A 367 21.66 -13.06 4.42
C LEU A 367 22.86 -13.04 3.46
N GLN A 368 23.94 -13.77 3.78
CA GLN A 368 25.11 -13.87 2.89
C GLN A 368 24.74 -14.46 1.53
N LYS A 369 23.94 -15.53 1.49
CA LYS A 369 23.46 -16.12 0.23
C LYS A 369 22.59 -15.17 -0.59
N ALA A 370 21.74 -14.38 0.07
CA ALA A 370 20.90 -13.40 -0.60
C ALA A 370 21.75 -12.28 -1.22
N LEU A 371 22.72 -11.75 -0.47
CA LEU A 371 23.64 -10.74 -0.97
C LEU A 371 24.54 -11.27 -2.10
N GLU A 372 25.00 -12.52 -2.01
CA GLU A 372 25.73 -13.19 -3.10
C GLU A 372 24.87 -13.30 -4.37
N ALA A 373 23.60 -13.69 -4.22
CA ALA A 373 22.67 -13.75 -5.34
C ALA A 373 22.47 -12.37 -5.98
N LEU A 374 22.28 -11.32 -5.18
CA LEU A 374 22.16 -9.94 -5.66
C LEU A 374 23.46 -9.42 -6.32
N ALA A 375 24.62 -9.81 -5.80
CA ALA A 375 25.91 -9.46 -6.39
C ALA A 375 26.13 -10.09 -7.78
N SER A 376 25.39 -11.15 -8.09
CA SER A 376 25.55 -11.93 -9.32
C SER A 376 24.62 -11.50 -10.46
N ILE A 377 23.73 -10.51 -10.28
CA ILE A 377 22.69 -10.16 -11.27
C ILE A 377 23.18 -9.21 -12.38
N GLY A 378 24.48 -8.92 -12.45
CA GLY A 378 25.08 -8.24 -13.60
C GLY A 378 24.99 -6.70 -13.62
N ASP A 379 24.35 -6.08 -12.62
CA ASP A 379 24.38 -4.63 -12.42
C ASP A 379 25.53 -4.20 -11.48
N ALA A 380 26.28 -3.16 -11.85
CA ALA A 380 27.48 -2.75 -11.13
C ALA A 380 27.18 -2.07 -9.79
N GLU A 381 26.13 -1.23 -9.72
CA GLU A 381 25.74 -0.54 -8.48
C GLU A 381 25.20 -1.55 -7.46
N MET A 382 24.31 -2.44 -7.93
CA MET A 382 23.77 -3.57 -7.18
C MET A 382 24.87 -4.47 -6.63
N ARG A 383 25.85 -4.83 -7.46
CA ARG A 383 26.99 -5.66 -7.04
C ARG A 383 27.81 -4.97 -5.96
N ASN A 384 28.13 -3.70 -6.13
CA ASN A 384 28.92 -2.95 -5.15
C ASN A 384 28.18 -2.82 -3.81
N ALA A 385 26.89 -2.50 -3.84
CA ALA A 385 26.05 -2.44 -2.64
C ALA A 385 25.98 -3.82 -1.96
N ALA A 386 25.70 -4.89 -2.69
CA ALA A 386 25.62 -6.23 -2.14
C ALA A 386 26.94 -6.70 -1.49
N MET A 387 28.08 -6.41 -2.12
CA MET A 387 29.40 -6.72 -1.55
C MET A 387 29.68 -5.88 -0.29
N HIS A 388 29.38 -4.59 -0.31
CA HIS A 388 29.53 -3.71 0.86
C HIS A 388 28.72 -4.23 2.05
N HIS A 389 27.45 -4.54 1.84
CA HIS A 389 26.56 -5.08 2.87
C HIS A 389 26.96 -6.50 3.31
N GLY A 390 27.51 -7.32 2.42
CA GLY A 390 28.04 -8.65 2.75
C GLY A 390 29.20 -8.57 3.74
N ARG A 391 30.13 -7.62 3.53
CA ARG A 391 31.25 -7.35 4.44
C ARG A 391 30.77 -6.87 5.81
N LEU A 392 29.84 -5.90 5.84
CA LEU A 392 29.30 -5.39 7.10
C LEU A 392 28.50 -6.44 7.88
N ALA A 393 27.72 -7.28 7.18
CA ALA A 393 27.00 -8.39 7.79
C ALA A 393 27.96 -9.43 8.39
N LEU A 394 29.06 -9.76 7.71
CA LEU A 394 30.09 -10.64 8.24
C LEU A 394 30.72 -10.05 9.50
N ALA A 395 31.12 -8.78 9.47
CA ALA A 395 31.72 -8.10 10.62
C ALA A 395 30.79 -8.08 11.84
N ARG A 396 29.46 -7.95 11.62
CA ARG A 396 28.47 -8.06 12.70
C ARG A 396 28.39 -9.47 13.26
N ALA A 397 28.37 -10.50 12.41
CA ALA A 397 28.37 -11.89 12.83
C ALA A 397 29.65 -12.26 13.62
N GLU A 398 30.82 -11.78 13.20
CA GLU A 398 32.09 -11.96 13.92
C GLU A 398 32.07 -11.39 15.34
N ASN A 399 31.34 -10.29 15.57
CA ASN A 399 31.19 -9.69 16.88
C ASN A 399 30.15 -10.39 17.77
N ALA A 400 29.20 -11.13 17.18
CA ALA A 400 28.04 -11.67 17.89
C ALA A 400 28.10 -13.20 18.12
N MET A 401 28.73 -13.96 17.22
CA MET A 401 28.78 -15.42 17.29
C MET A 401 29.96 -15.89 18.15
N ALA A 402 29.65 -16.68 19.19
CA ALA A 402 30.67 -17.20 20.11
C ALA A 402 31.29 -18.54 19.64
N LEU A 403 30.54 -19.36 18.89
CA LEU A 403 30.99 -20.68 18.44
C LEU A 403 31.84 -20.55 17.16
N PRO A 404 33.12 -20.99 17.15
CA PRO A 404 33.98 -20.86 15.98
C PRO A 404 33.46 -21.56 14.72
N GLU A 405 32.79 -22.71 14.87
CA GLU A 405 32.23 -23.50 13.77
C GLU A 405 31.10 -22.76 13.06
N ASP A 406 30.24 -22.06 13.81
CA ASP A 406 29.16 -21.24 13.25
C ASP A 406 29.74 -20.07 12.46
N LEU A 407 30.78 -19.43 13.02
CA LEU A 407 31.44 -18.31 12.39
C LEU A 407 32.14 -18.72 11.09
N GLU A 408 32.82 -19.86 11.08
CA GLU A 408 33.49 -20.38 9.88
C GLU A 408 32.48 -20.68 8.76
N ARG A 409 31.28 -21.15 9.12
CA ARG A 409 30.18 -21.33 8.15
C ARG A 409 29.77 -20.01 7.50
N VAL A 410 29.64 -18.94 8.28
CA VAL A 410 29.28 -17.61 7.76
C VAL A 410 30.42 -17.01 6.93
N ARG A 411 31.68 -17.13 7.38
CA ARG A 411 32.87 -16.70 6.63
C ARG A 411 32.96 -17.37 5.26
N LYS A 412 32.69 -18.68 5.19
CA LYS A 412 32.68 -19.42 3.92
C LYS A 412 31.64 -18.87 2.95
N LEU A 413 30.45 -18.50 3.44
CA LEU A 413 29.39 -17.91 2.62
C LEU A 413 29.70 -16.46 2.22
N ALA A 414 30.45 -15.71 3.02
CA ALA A 414 30.80 -14.31 2.75
C ALA A 414 31.96 -14.11 1.76
N LYS A 415 32.57 -15.19 1.23
CA LYS A 415 33.75 -15.10 0.34
C LYS A 415 33.52 -14.27 -0.92
N PHE A 416 32.30 -14.25 -1.46
CA PHE A 416 31.97 -13.42 -2.63
C PHE A 416 32.28 -11.93 -2.38
N ALA A 417 32.07 -11.46 -1.16
CA ALA A 417 32.24 -10.06 -0.79
C ALA A 417 33.71 -9.66 -0.59
N ALA A 418 34.61 -10.62 -0.35
CA ALA A 418 36.05 -10.38 -0.19
C ALA A 418 36.80 -10.23 -1.53
N SER A 419 36.15 -10.59 -2.65
CA SER A 419 36.81 -10.83 -3.94
C SER A 419 36.83 -9.63 -4.90
N GLY A 420 36.74 -8.38 -4.42
CA GLY A 420 36.66 -7.21 -5.31
C GLY A 420 37.08 -5.90 -4.70
#